data_AF-A0A963F737-F1
#
_entry.id   AF-A0A963F737-F1
#
_cell.length_a   1.000
_cell.length_b   1.000
_cell.length_c   1.000
_cell.angle_alpha   90.00
_cell.angle_beta   90.00
_cell.angle_gamma   90.00
#
_symmetry.space_group_name_H-M   'P 1'
#
loop_
_entity.id
_entity.type
_entity.pdbx_description
1 polymer ?
#
loop_
_entity_poly.entity_id
_entity_poly.type
_entity_poly.pdbx_seq_one_letter_code
_entity_poly.pdbx_strand_id
1 'polypeptide(L)'
;MQQALDSFLDIGFESIDIGLMQVNWRYHRHRLESPQLALDPYHNLRVAAKILRECHQSRQDWWEAVGCYHAPNNPYRADRYRVRVFKHWQRVTRRG
;
A
#
# COMPACT_ATOMS: atom_id res chain seq x y z
N MET A 1 -11.70 -9.22 11.58
CA MET A 1 -10.91 -8.15 10.91
C MET A 1 -11.52 -6.78 11.18
N GLN A 2 -12.79 -6.54 10.81
CA GLN A 2 -13.49 -5.28 11.08
C GLN A 2 -13.43 -4.85 12.56
N GLN A 3 -13.90 -5.69 13.49
CA GLN A 3 -13.91 -5.36 14.92
C GLN A 3 -12.53 -5.00 15.49
N ALA A 4 -11.48 -5.72 15.08
CA ALA A 4 -10.11 -5.44 15.50
C ALA A 4 -9.62 -4.10 14.95
N LEU A 5 -9.91 -3.81 13.68
CA LEU A 5 -9.60 -2.52 13.06
C LEU A 5 -10.30 -1.38 13.81
N ASP A 6 -11.59 -1.52 14.08
CA ASP A 6 -12.35 -0.51 14.82
C ASP A 6 -11.77 -0.31 16.24
N SER A 7 -11.44 -1.39 16.95
CA SER A 7 -10.81 -1.31 18.28
C SER A 7 -9.48 -0.56 18.28
N PHE A 8 -8.63 -0.74 17.25
CA PHE A 8 -7.38 0.01 17.14
C PHE A 8 -7.63 1.49 16.86
N LEU A 9 -8.62 1.81 16.02
CA LEU A 9 -8.96 3.19 15.69
C LEU A 9 -9.59 3.91 16.90
N ASP A 10 -10.42 3.22 17.68
CA ASP A 10 -11.07 3.75 18.88
C ASP A 10 -10.04 4.15 19.96
N ILE A 11 -8.91 3.44 20.06
CA ILE A 11 -7.79 3.81 20.95
C ILE A 11 -6.81 4.81 20.32
N GLY A 12 -7.14 5.38 19.15
CA GLY A 12 -6.34 6.39 18.46
C GLY A 12 -5.13 5.84 17.70
N PHE A 13 -5.02 4.52 17.51
CA PHE A 13 -3.94 3.92 16.74
C PHE A 13 -4.26 4.00 15.23
N GLU A 14 -3.72 5.00 14.53
CA GLU A 14 -4.03 5.22 13.11
C GLU A 14 -3.03 4.57 12.13
N SER A 15 -1.84 4.17 12.60
CA SER A 15 -0.78 3.62 11.74
C SER A 15 -1.02 2.14 11.43
N ILE A 16 -2.07 1.86 10.67
CA ILE A 16 -2.54 0.51 10.33
C ILE A 16 -2.49 0.32 8.81
N ASP A 17 -1.92 -0.78 8.34
CA ASP A 17 -2.01 -1.20 6.94
C ASP A 17 -3.27 -2.06 6.72
N ILE A 18 -4.13 -1.67 5.77
CA ILE A 18 -5.47 -2.24 5.63
C ILE A 18 -5.65 -2.92 4.27
N GLY A 19 -6.32 -4.07 4.28
CA GLY A 19 -6.79 -4.77 3.08
C GLY A 19 -5.70 -5.43 2.24
N LEU A 20 -6.07 -5.95 1.07
CA LEU A 20 -5.19 -6.75 0.20
C LEU A 20 -3.90 -6.04 -0.19
N MET A 21 -3.99 -4.75 -0.48
CA MET A 21 -2.86 -3.93 -0.92
C MET A 21 -2.13 -3.24 0.23
N GLN A 22 -2.55 -3.52 1.48
CA GLN A 22 -1.91 -3.04 2.70
C GLN A 22 -1.73 -1.51 2.68
N VAL A 23 -2.79 -0.78 2.33
CA VAL A 23 -2.76 0.69 2.24
C VAL A 23 -2.82 1.25 3.66
N ASN A 24 -1.87 2.13 4.01
CA ASN A 24 -1.77 2.67 5.36
C ASN A 24 -2.85 3.73 5.65
N TRP A 25 -3.65 3.49 6.69
CA TRP A 25 -4.77 4.34 7.09
C TRP A 25 -4.35 5.77 7.47
N ARG A 26 -3.31 5.91 8.30
CA ARG A 26 -2.79 7.22 8.75
C ARG A 26 -2.55 8.20 7.60
N TYR A 27 -2.03 7.70 6.48
CA TYR A 27 -1.68 8.55 5.32
C TYR A 27 -2.82 8.66 4.29
N HIS A 28 -3.64 7.62 4.14
CA HIS A 28 -4.61 7.52 3.05
C HIS A 28 -6.08 7.42 3.49
N ARG A 29 -6.41 7.68 4.76
CA ARG A 29 -7.82 7.65 5.25
C ARG A 29 -8.79 8.44 4.38
N HIS A 30 -8.37 9.59 3.83
CA HIS A 30 -9.19 10.41 2.93
C HIS A 30 -9.52 9.71 1.59
N ARG A 31 -8.69 8.77 1.14
CA ARG A 31 -8.93 7.96 -0.07
C ARG A 31 -9.63 6.63 0.25
N LEU A 32 -9.38 6.11 1.45
CA LEU A 32 -9.98 4.87 1.96
C LEU A 32 -11.41 5.08 2.45
N GLU A 33 -11.78 6.32 2.77
CA GLU A 33 -13.11 6.80 3.15
C GLU A 33 -13.58 6.32 4.53
N SER A 34 -13.67 5.01 4.74
CA SER A 34 -14.06 4.40 6.01
C SER A 34 -13.29 3.10 6.28
N PRO A 35 -13.18 2.65 7.54
CA PRO A 35 -12.58 1.35 7.86
C PRO A 35 -13.25 0.19 7.11
N GLN A 36 -14.57 0.24 6.94
CA GLN A 36 -15.36 -0.77 6.24
C GLN A 36 -15.02 -0.79 4.74
N LEU A 37 -14.98 0.37 4.08
CA LEU A 37 -14.59 0.48 2.67
C LEU A 37 -13.11 0.14 2.46
N ALA A 38 -12.24 0.46 3.41
CA ALA A 38 -10.82 0.12 3.35
C ALA A 38 -10.59 -1.40 3.30
N LEU A 39 -11.49 -2.20 3.90
CA LEU A 39 -11.47 -3.67 3.85
C LEU A 39 -12.17 -4.26 2.61
N ASP A 40 -12.96 -3.49 1.86
CA ASP A 40 -13.52 -3.94 0.59
C ASP A 40 -12.38 -4.17 -0.42
N PRO A 41 -12.23 -5.38 -0.98
CA PRO A 41 -11.08 -5.73 -1.80
C PRO A 41 -10.97 -4.89 -3.07
N TYR A 42 -12.09 -4.54 -3.70
CA TYR A 42 -12.09 -3.78 -4.95
C TYR A 42 -11.82 -2.29 -4.71
N HIS A 43 -12.36 -1.71 -3.65
CA HIS A 43 -12.06 -0.36 -3.22
C HIS A 43 -10.59 -0.22 -2.83
N ASN A 44 -10.08 -1.12 -1.98
CA ASN A 44 -8.70 -1.16 -1.57
C ASN A 44 -7.74 -1.24 -2.77
N LEU A 45 -8.05 -2.12 -3.74
CA LEU A 45 -7.26 -2.26 -4.97
C LEU A 45 -7.30 -0.99 -5.84
N ARG A 46 -8.47 -0.37 -6.01
CA ARG A 46 -8.60 0.90 -6.77
C ARG A 46 -7.81 2.03 -6.13
N VAL A 47 -7.86 2.16 -4.80
CA VAL A 47 -7.09 3.18 -4.05
C VAL A 47 -5.60 2.94 -4.21
N ALA A 48 -5.13 1.70 -4.00
CA ALA A 48 -3.74 1.34 -4.15
C ALA A 48 -3.20 1.58 -5.57
N ALA A 49 -3.98 1.21 -6.60
CA ALA A 49 -3.61 1.44 -7.99
C ALA A 49 -3.44 2.93 -8.32
N LYS A 50 -4.30 3.81 -7.77
CA LYS A 50 -4.15 5.27 -7.90
C LYS A 50 -2.86 5.76 -7.25
N ILE A 51 -2.57 5.33 -6.02
CA ILE A 51 -1.32 5.70 -5.32
C ILE A 51 -0.10 5.25 -6.11
N LEU A 52 -0.08 4.00 -6.59
CA LEU A 52 1.02 3.47 -7.38
C LEU A 52 1.19 4.25 -8.71
N ARG A 53 0.10 4.63 -9.36
CA ARG A 53 0.12 5.44 -10.58
C ARG A 53 0.67 6.84 -10.33
N GLU A 54 0.30 7.49 -9.24
CA GLU A 54 0.86 8.80 -8.85
C GLU A 54 2.36 8.70 -8.58
N CYS A 55 2.80 7.65 -7.89
CA CYS A 55 4.22 7.36 -7.72
C CYS A 55 4.92 7.20 -9.07
N HIS A 56 4.35 6.43 -10.01
CA HIS A 56 4.91 6.30 -11.36
C HIS A 56 4.96 7.63 -12.11
N GLN A 57 3.94 8.48 -12.03
CA GLN A 57 3.96 9.81 -12.66
C GLN A 57 5.10 10.68 -12.13
N SER A 58 5.44 10.56 -10.84
CA SER A 58 6.56 11.30 -10.24
C SER A 58 7.95 10.72 -10.55
N ARG A 59 8.07 9.38 -10.66
CA ARG A 59 9.35 8.69 -10.78
C ARG A 59 9.71 8.28 -12.22
N GLN A 60 8.72 8.15 -13.08
CA GLN A 60 8.84 7.71 -14.48
C GLN A 60 9.51 6.32 -14.64
N ASP A 61 9.50 5.50 -13.58
CA ASP A 61 9.98 4.12 -13.57
C ASP A 61 9.09 3.29 -12.63
N TRP A 62 8.71 2.09 -13.08
CA TRP A 62 7.78 1.23 -12.33
C TRP A 62 8.41 0.62 -11.06
N TRP A 63 9.70 0.32 -11.04
CA TRP A 63 10.37 -0.21 -9.85
C TRP A 63 10.61 0.88 -8.82
N GLU A 64 10.93 2.10 -9.25
CA GLU A 64 10.94 3.28 -8.39
C GLU A 64 9.53 3.61 -7.86
N ALA A 65 8.49 3.42 -8.68
CA ALA A 65 7.11 3.58 -8.23
C ALA A 65 6.73 2.58 -7.12
N VAL A 66 7.17 1.32 -7.22
CA VAL A 66 6.97 0.31 -6.17
C VAL A 66 7.66 0.71 -4.86
N GLY A 67 8.88 1.25 -4.93
CA GLY A 67 9.56 1.78 -3.75
C GLY A 67 8.84 2.98 -3.14
N CYS A 68 8.44 3.93 -4.00
CA CYS A 68 7.68 5.12 -3.64
C CYS A 68 6.35 4.78 -2.97
N TYR A 69 5.62 3.77 -3.47
CA TYR A 69 4.34 3.33 -2.90
C TYR A 69 4.48 2.94 -1.43
N HIS A 70 5.59 2.28 -1.06
CA HIS A 70 5.82 1.83 0.31
C HIS A 70 6.42 2.92 1.22
N ALA A 71 7.33 3.73 0.70
CA ALA A 71 8.11 4.66 1.51
C ALA A 71 8.53 5.92 0.72
N PRO A 72 7.60 6.82 0.36
CA PRO A 72 7.86 7.91 -0.58
C PRO A 72 8.91 8.92 -0.07
N ASN A 73 9.05 9.05 1.25
CA ASN A 73 9.96 9.98 1.91
C ASN A 73 11.17 9.30 2.58
N ASN A 74 11.39 8.00 2.33
CA ASN A 74 12.52 7.26 2.89
C ASN A 74 13.16 6.38 1.80
N PRO A 75 14.19 6.90 1.09
CA PRO A 75 14.83 6.20 -0.03
C PRO A 75 15.37 4.82 0.35
N TYR A 76 15.95 4.67 1.54
CA TYR A 76 16.47 3.39 2.02
C TYR A 76 15.37 2.33 2.18
N ARG A 77 14.22 2.70 2.77
CA ARG A 77 13.09 1.78 2.91
C ARG A 77 12.42 1.49 1.57
N ALA A 78 12.34 2.48 0.68
CA ALA A 78 11.82 2.32 -0.68
C ALA A 78 12.66 1.32 -1.47
N ASP A 79 14.00 1.47 -1.46
CA ASP A 79 14.92 0.57 -2.13
C ASP A 79 14.81 -0.88 -1.62
N ARG A 80 14.83 -1.05 -0.29
CA ARG A 80 14.66 -2.39 0.30
C ARG A 80 13.34 -3.03 -0.06
N TYR A 81 12.26 -2.25 -0.13
CA TYR A 81 10.95 -2.75 -0.50
C TYR A 81 10.91 -3.18 -1.98
N ARG A 82 11.34 -2.31 -2.92
CA ARG A 82 11.35 -2.65 -4.35
C ARG A 82 12.19 -3.89 -4.64
N VAL A 83 13.34 -4.07 -3.98
CA VAL A 83 14.20 -5.26 -4.16
C VAL A 83 13.49 -6.53 -3.70
N ARG A 84 12.74 -6.48 -2.59
CA ARG A 84 11.96 -7.65 -2.12
C ARG A 84 10.84 -8.00 -3.09
N VAL A 85 10.10 -6.99 -3.58
CA VAL A 85 9.02 -7.20 -4.56
C VAL A 85 9.59 -7.75 -5.86
N PHE A 86 10.69 -7.20 -6.37
CA PHE A 86 11.38 -7.69 -7.56
C PHE A 86 11.77 -9.16 -7.44
N LYS A 87 12.40 -9.55 -6.33
CA LYS A 87 12.77 -10.96 -6.05
C LYS A 87 11.56 -11.88 -5.97
N HIS A 88 10.41 -11.40 -5.50
CA HIS A 88 9.18 -12.19 -5.49
C HIS A 88 8.58 -12.31 -6.90
N TRP A 89 8.50 -11.20 -7.62
CA TRP A 89 8.01 -11.16 -9.01
C TRP A 89 8.80 -12.12 -9.90
N GLN A 90 10.13 -12.11 -9.85
CA GLN A 90 10.97 -13.04 -10.61
C GLN A 90 10.69 -14.53 -10.29
N ARG A 91 10.27 -14.85 -9.06
CA ARG A 91 9.92 -16.22 -8.68
C ARG A 91 8.56 -16.62 -9.23
N VAL A 92 7.60 -15.70 -9.26
CA VAL A 92 6.25 -15.95 -9.78
C VAL A 92 6.28 -16.06 -11.30
N THR A 93 6.99 -15.17 -12.00
CA THR A 93 7.06 -15.16 -13.47
C THR A 93 7.88 -16.29 -14.07
N ARG A 94 8.77 -16.93 -13.30
CA ARG A 94 9.47 -18.15 -13.73
C ARG A 94 8.65 -19.43 -13.55
N ARG A 95 7.51 -19.36 -12.85
CA ARG A 95 6.65 -20.51 -12.52
C ARG A 95 5.34 -20.55 -13.32
N GLY A 96 5.08 -19.52 -14.13
CA GLY A 96 4.00 -19.50 -15.13
C GLY A 96 4.59 -19.55 -16.52
#